data_AF-A0A419H7R0-F1
#
_entry.id   AF-A0A419H7R0-F1
#
_cell.length_a   1.000
_cell.length_b   1.000
_cell.length_c   1.000
_cell.angle_alpha   90.00
_cell.angle_beta   90.00
_cell.angle_gamma   90.00
#
_symmetry.space_group_name_H-M   'P 1'
#
loop_
_entity.id
_entity.type
_entity.pdbx_description
1 polymer ?
#
loop_
_entity_poly.entity_id
_entity_poly.type
_entity_poly.pdbx_seq_one_letter_code
_entity_poly.pdbx_strand_id
1 'polypeptide(L)'
;MAKELGSTEAEIRVAFANIIEHENGADLSNEIKTLQTLSAEGSVFAQTALAYCYEKGIGVAEDKAVAVRMYRMASQRGNQSAYNSLKRMYDELRPEDETYKIFEANN
;
A
#
# COMPACT_ATOMS: atom_id res chain seq x y z
N MET A 1 0.65 0.18 -26.54
CA MET A 1 1.07 0.63 -25.20
C MET A 1 -0.02 1.43 -24.48
N ALA A 2 -0.55 2.57 -24.96
CA ALA A 2 -1.58 3.32 -24.22
C ALA A 2 -2.97 2.63 -24.12
N LYS A 3 -3.31 1.75 -25.07
CA LYS A 3 -4.62 1.07 -25.13
C LYS A 3 -4.78 -0.07 -24.10
N GLU A 4 -3.66 -0.65 -23.62
CA GLU A 4 -3.65 -1.70 -22.60
C GLU A 4 -3.62 -1.12 -21.18
N LEU A 5 -2.96 0.04 -20.98
CA LEU A 5 -2.92 0.70 -19.67
C LEU A 5 -4.33 0.99 -19.09
N GLY A 6 -5.28 1.39 -19.95
CA GLY A 6 -6.67 1.63 -19.53
C GLY A 6 -7.42 0.36 -19.09
N SER A 7 -7.10 -0.79 -19.67
CA SER A 7 -7.68 -2.09 -19.24
C SER A 7 -7.06 -2.52 -17.91
N THR A 8 -5.73 -2.47 -17.81
CA THR A 8 -5.01 -2.92 -16.61
C THR A 8 -5.33 -2.10 -15.37
N GLU A 9 -5.49 -0.78 -15.47
CA GLU A 9 -5.86 0.04 -14.30
C GLU A 9 -7.30 -0.23 -13.86
N ALA A 10 -8.22 -0.45 -14.81
CA ALA A 10 -9.60 -0.84 -14.49
C ALA A 10 -9.64 -2.20 -13.80
N GLU A 11 -8.88 -3.19 -14.30
CA GLU A 11 -8.75 -4.52 -13.70
C GLU A 11 -8.20 -4.44 -12.26
N ILE A 12 -7.17 -3.63 -12.03
CA ILE A 12 -6.62 -3.40 -10.67
C ILE A 12 -7.67 -2.80 -9.76
N ARG A 13 -8.42 -1.79 -10.23
CA ARG A 13 -9.46 -1.14 -9.43
C ARG A 13 -10.59 -2.10 -9.08
N VAL A 14 -11.00 -2.96 -10.00
CA VAL A 14 -12.01 -4.00 -9.75
C VAL A 14 -11.49 -5.02 -8.74
N ALA A 15 -10.29 -5.57 -8.97
CA ALA A 15 -9.70 -6.54 -8.04
C ALA A 15 -9.53 -5.95 -6.64
N PHE A 16 -9.07 -4.70 -6.55
CA PHE A 16 -8.90 -4.01 -5.27
C PHE A 16 -10.23 -3.68 -4.59
N ALA A 17 -11.26 -3.31 -5.34
CA ALA A 17 -12.61 -3.12 -4.80
C ALA A 17 -13.14 -4.42 -4.19
N ASN A 18 -13.01 -5.54 -4.91
CA ASN A 18 -13.41 -6.86 -4.39
C ASN A 18 -12.65 -7.22 -3.10
N ILE A 19 -11.36 -6.90 -3.02
CA ILE A 19 -10.55 -7.14 -1.80
C ILE A 19 -11.10 -6.35 -0.61
N ILE A 20 -11.49 -5.07 -0.80
CA ILE A 20 -12.03 -4.23 0.27
C ILE A 20 -13.46 -4.67 0.65
N GLU A 21 -14.28 -5.06 -0.34
CA GLU A 21 -15.65 -5.53 -0.10
C GLU A 21 -15.69 -6.89 0.60
N HIS A 22 -14.66 -7.71 0.39
CA HIS A 22 -14.57 -9.07 0.89
C HIS A 22 -13.41 -9.30 1.88
N GLU A 23 -13.15 -8.32 2.75
CA GLU A 23 -12.11 -8.41 3.80
C GLU A 23 -12.33 -9.60 4.76
N ASN A 24 -13.53 -10.19 4.83
CA ASN A 24 -13.88 -11.29 5.73
C ASN A 24 -14.34 -12.56 4.99
N GLY A 25 -13.39 -13.41 4.61
CA GLY A 25 -13.63 -14.84 4.38
C GLY A 25 -13.94 -15.30 2.95
N ALA A 26 -13.81 -14.42 1.95
CA ALA A 26 -13.84 -14.86 0.55
C ALA A 26 -12.46 -15.33 0.09
N ASP A 27 -12.43 -16.24 -0.89
CA ASP A 27 -11.19 -16.65 -1.54
C ASP A 27 -10.68 -15.53 -2.46
N LEU A 28 -9.78 -14.69 -1.93
CA LEU A 28 -9.14 -13.58 -2.65
C LEU A 28 -7.90 -14.01 -3.44
N SER A 29 -7.64 -15.32 -3.56
CA SER A 29 -6.44 -15.83 -4.22
C SER A 29 -6.31 -15.36 -5.67
N ASN A 30 -7.44 -15.19 -6.37
CA ASN A 30 -7.45 -14.74 -7.76
C ASN A 30 -7.10 -13.26 -7.88
N GLU A 31 -7.69 -12.42 -7.03
CA GLU A 31 -7.42 -10.98 -6.97
C GLU A 31 -5.97 -10.72 -6.60
N ILE A 32 -5.46 -11.39 -5.57
CA ILE A 32 -4.06 -11.29 -5.15
C ILE A 32 -3.11 -11.73 -6.27
N LYS A 33 -3.41 -12.84 -6.95
CA LYS A 33 -2.60 -13.32 -8.08
C LYS A 33 -2.60 -12.32 -9.25
N THR A 34 -3.74 -11.67 -9.49
CA THR A 34 -3.87 -10.63 -10.51
C THR A 34 -3.00 -9.41 -10.15
N LEU A 35 -3.08 -8.95 -8.91
CA LEU A 35 -2.25 -7.85 -8.40
C LEU A 35 -0.75 -8.20 -8.44
N GLN A 36 -0.36 -9.43 -8.12
CA GLN A 36 1.03 -9.89 -8.22
C GLN A 36 1.55 -9.84 -9.66
N THR A 37 0.75 -10.33 -10.62
CA THR A 37 1.10 -10.33 -12.04
C THR A 37 1.28 -8.91 -12.56
N LEU A 38 0.28 -8.04 -12.33
CA LEU A 38 0.34 -6.64 -12.78
C LEU A 38 1.41 -5.83 -12.04
N SER A 39 1.72 -6.16 -10.79
CA SER A 39 2.84 -5.57 -10.07
C SER A 39 4.17 -6.00 -10.69
N ALA A 40 4.31 -7.24 -11.16
CA ALA A 40 5.50 -7.72 -11.84
C ALA A 40 5.67 -7.08 -13.24
N GLU A 41 4.57 -6.74 -13.90
CA GLU A 41 4.56 -5.95 -15.14
C GLU A 41 4.93 -4.46 -14.92
N GLY A 42 5.08 -4.04 -13.67
CA GLY A 42 5.52 -2.69 -13.30
C GLY A 42 4.40 -1.69 -13.05
N SER A 43 3.16 -2.15 -12.89
CA SER A 43 2.04 -1.29 -12.51
C SER A 43 2.18 -0.79 -11.07
N VAL A 44 2.30 0.52 -10.92
CA VAL A 44 2.45 1.18 -9.62
C VAL A 44 1.17 1.06 -8.78
N PHE A 45 0.00 1.04 -9.44
CA PHE A 45 -1.28 0.85 -8.77
C PHE A 45 -1.41 -0.56 -8.20
N ALA A 46 -1.03 -1.59 -8.99
CA ALA A 46 -1.04 -2.97 -8.52
C ALA A 46 -0.07 -3.17 -7.35
N GLN A 47 1.11 -2.57 -7.43
CA GLN A 47 2.10 -2.58 -6.36
C GLN A 47 1.55 -1.95 -5.07
N THR A 48 0.80 -0.85 -5.18
CA THR A 48 0.19 -0.15 -4.04
C THR A 48 -0.96 -0.96 -3.43
N ALA A 49 -1.80 -1.57 -4.26
CA ALA A 49 -2.89 -2.45 -3.82
C ALA A 49 -2.38 -3.71 -3.12
N LEU A 50 -1.33 -4.34 -3.68
CA LEU A 50 -0.70 -5.51 -3.07
C LEU A 50 -0.01 -5.17 -1.75
N ALA A 51 0.60 -3.98 -1.64
CA ALA A 51 1.14 -3.48 -0.37
C ALA A 51 0.06 -3.34 0.72
N TYR A 52 -1.15 -2.88 0.35
CA TYR A 52 -2.29 -2.82 1.28
C TYR A 52 -2.71 -4.21 1.77
N CYS A 53 -2.71 -5.20 0.87
CA CYS A 53 -3.02 -6.59 1.22
C CYS A 53 -2.01 -7.14 2.25
N TYR A 54 -0.70 -6.88 2.05
CA TYR A 54 0.33 -7.25 3.02
C TYR A 54 0.23 -6.47 4.34
N GLU A 55 -0.19 -5.21 4.30
CA GLU A 55 -0.36 -4.40 5.52
C GLU A 55 -1.50 -4.94 6.41
N LYS A 56 -2.60 -5.37 5.79
CA LYS A 56 -3.81 -5.82 6.48
C LYS A 56 -3.92 -7.34 6.64
N GLY A 57 -3.04 -8.10 6.01
CA GLY A 57 -3.13 -9.56 5.98
C GLY A 57 -4.32 -10.10 5.18
N ILE A 58 -4.76 -9.36 4.15
CA ILE A 58 -5.93 -9.73 3.34
C ILE A 58 -5.50 -10.63 2.19
N GLY A 59 -5.93 -11.90 2.20
CA GLY A 59 -5.59 -12.89 1.17
C GLY A 59 -4.11 -13.29 1.11
N VAL A 60 -3.25 -12.65 1.90
CA VAL A 60 -1.82 -12.94 2.09
C VAL A 60 -1.49 -12.87 3.57
N ALA A 61 -0.38 -13.50 3.97
CA ALA A 61 0.13 -13.32 5.32
C ALA A 61 0.49 -11.85 5.57
N GLU A 62 0.09 -11.31 6.72
CA GLU A 62 0.43 -9.95 7.11
C GLU A 62 1.95 -9.78 7.19
N ASP A 63 2.48 -8.83 6.42
CA ASP A 63 3.89 -8.46 6.43
C ASP A 63 4.02 -6.96 6.19
N LYS A 64 4.03 -6.21 7.29
CA LYS A 64 4.20 -4.75 7.27
C LYS A 64 5.54 -4.32 6.68
N ALA A 65 6.60 -5.14 6.80
CA ALA A 65 7.91 -4.78 6.26
C ALA A 65 7.89 -4.82 4.72
N VAL A 66 7.24 -5.83 4.15
CA VAL A 66 6.99 -5.90 2.70
C VAL A 66 6.09 -4.75 2.24
N ALA A 67 5.00 -4.46 2.96
CA ALA A 67 4.12 -3.33 2.65
C ALA A 67 4.88 -1.99 2.60
N VAL A 68 5.69 -1.69 3.61
CA VAL A 68 6.53 -0.47 3.66
C VAL A 68 7.48 -0.39 2.46
N ARG A 69 8.14 -1.50 2.11
CA ARG A 69 9.06 -1.53 0.96
C ARG A 69 8.31 -1.23 -0.34
N MET A 70 7.15 -1.85 -0.54
CA MET A 70 6.33 -1.68 -1.73
C MET A 70 5.75 -0.27 -1.83
N TYR A 71 5.23 0.29 -0.73
CA TYR A 71 4.77 1.67 -0.69
C TYR A 71 5.88 2.67 -0.99
N ARG A 72 7.08 2.45 -0.46
CA ARG A 72 8.24 3.31 -0.77
C ARG A 72 8.60 3.27 -2.25
N MET A 73 8.61 2.10 -2.87
CA MET A 73 8.89 1.98 -4.31
C MET A 73 7.81 2.68 -5.14
N ALA A 74 6.53 2.50 -4.78
CA ALA A 74 5.43 3.14 -5.48
C ALA A 74 5.41 4.67 -5.29
N SER A 75 5.73 5.16 -4.09
CA SER A 75 5.80 6.60 -3.82
C SER A 75 6.95 7.27 -4.57
N GLN A 76 8.11 6.60 -4.70
CA GLN A 76 9.23 7.09 -5.51
C GLN A 76 8.87 7.23 -7.00
N ARG A 77 7.87 6.48 -7.45
CA ARG A 77 7.32 6.56 -8.82
C ARG A 77 6.15 7.56 -8.94
N GLY A 78 5.93 8.39 -7.92
CA GLY A 78 4.91 9.44 -7.92
C GLY A 78 3.51 9.01 -7.46
N ASN A 79 3.35 7.81 -6.90
CA ASN A 79 2.05 7.38 -6.39
C ASN A 79 1.75 8.03 -5.03
N GLN A 80 0.80 8.98 -5.03
CA GLN A 80 0.42 9.73 -3.84
C GLN A 80 -0.27 8.84 -2.78
N SER A 81 -1.07 7.85 -3.20
CA SER A 81 -1.73 6.92 -2.28
C SER A 81 -0.73 6.07 -1.50
N ALA A 82 0.34 5.62 -2.16
CA ALA A 82 1.43 4.90 -1.54
C ALA A 82 2.20 5.78 -0.55
N TYR A 83 2.48 7.04 -0.91
CA TYR A 83 3.11 8.00 0.00
C TYR A 83 2.25 8.24 1.25
N ASN A 84 0.94 8.46 1.08
CA ASN A 84 0.03 8.69 2.20
C ASN A 84 -0.06 7.47 3.12
N SER A 85 -0.09 6.26 2.55
CA SER A 85 -0.09 5.00 3.31
C SER A 85 1.21 4.82 4.09
N LEU A 86 2.35 5.07 3.44
CA LEU A 86 3.67 5.03 4.08
C LEU A 86 3.77 6.04 5.22
N LYS A 87 3.30 7.27 5.01
CA LYS A 87 3.29 8.32 6.04
C LYS A 87 2.46 7.87 7.25
N ARG A 88 1.24 7.35 7.02
CA ARG A 88 0.39 6.82 8.09
C ARG A 88 1.12 5.73 8.90
N MET A 89 1.76 4.78 8.23
CA MET A 89 2.51 3.72 8.92
C MET A 89 3.67 4.26 9.77
N TYR A 90 4.37 5.31 9.30
CA TYR A 90 5.42 5.95 10.09
C TYR A 90 4.88 6.76 11.26
N ASP A 91 3.77 7.47 11.07
CA ASP A 91 3.10 8.22 12.13
C ASP A 91 2.58 7.28 13.24
N GLU A 92 2.01 6.12 12.88
CA GLU A 92 1.57 5.09 13.84
C GLU A 92 2.72 4.55 14.71
N LEU A 93 3.93 4.44 14.15
CA LEU A 93 5.13 4.02 14.89
C LEU A 93 5.70 5.11 15.79
N ARG A 94 5.28 6.37 15.61
CA ARG A 94 5.82 7.52 16.31
C ARG A 94 4.67 8.34 16.90
N PRO A 95 4.14 7.92 18.07
CA PRO A 95 3.12 8.71 18.76
C PRO A 95 3.62 10.13 19.01
N GLU A 96 2.75 11.12 18.86
CA GLU A 96 3.02 12.53 19.14
C GLU A 96 3.15 12.80 20.65
N ASP A 97 4.05 12.08 21.34
CA ASP A 97 4.40 12.34 22.73
C ASP A 97 5.90 12.58 22.84
N GLU A 98 6.28 13.81 22.51
CA GLU A 98 6.79 14.78 23.47
C GLU A 98 7.37 15.91 22.62
N THR A 99 6.75 17.08 22.74
CA THR A 99 7.39 18.34 22.44
C THR A 99 8.83 18.27 22.93
N TYR A 100 9.79 18.38 22.02
CA TYR A 100 11.19 18.56 22.40
C TYR A 100 11.24 19.80 23.30
N LYS A 101 11.21 19.61 24.63
CA LYS A 101 11.47 20.67 25.60
C LYS A 101 12.94 21.00 25.41
N ILE A 102 13.20 21.98 24.56
CA ILE A 102 14.48 22.66 24.53
C ILE A 102 14.61 23.23 25.94
N PHE A 103 15.55 22.73 26.72
CA PHE A 103 15.86 23.30 28.02
C PHE A 103 16.25 24.75 27.78
N GLU A 104 15.34 25.69 28.08
CA GLU A 104 15.67 27.10 28.13
C GLU A 104 16.74 27.25 29.23
N ALA A 105 17.97 27.52 28.81
CA ALA A 105 19.05 27.81 29.73
C ALA A 105 18.71 29.14 30.43
N ASN A 106 18.35 29.05 31.70
CA ASN A 106 18.17 30.21 32.57
C ASN A 106 19.49 31.01 32.60
N ASN A 107 19.41 32.26 32.16
CA ASN A 107 20.48 33.27 32.25
C ASN A 107 20.25 34.15 33.47
#